data_AF-A0A2S9FW44-F1
#
_entry.id   AF-A0A2S9FW44-F1
#
_cell.length_a   1.000
_cell.length_b   1.000
_cell.length_c   1.000
_cell.angle_alpha   90.00
_cell.angle_beta   90.00
_cell.angle_gamma   90.00
#
_symmetry.space_group_name_H-M   'P 1'
#
loop_
_entity.id
_entity.type
_entity.pdbx_description
1 polymer ?
#
loop_
_entity_poly.entity_id
_entity_poly.type
_entity_poly.pdbx_seq_one_letter_code
_entity_poly.pdbx_strand_id
1 'polypeptide(L)'
;GHTDRFAAIVTHASLWALDQFGATTDGGYWWAREMTPEMSAANSPHLFVSEIVTPMLVIHGDKDYRVPIGEALRLWYELLSRSGL
;
A
#
# COMPACT_ATOMS: atom_id res chain seq x y z
N GLY A 1 2.16 -2.29 -10.74
CA GLY A 1 3.25 -3.29 -10.59
C GLY A 1 2.91 -4.63 -11.23
N HIS A 2 1.63 -4.96 -11.42
CA HIS A 2 1.17 -6.20 -12.06
C HIS A 2 0.93 -6.09 -13.58
N THR A 3 1.56 -5.13 -14.24
CA THR A 3 1.55 -4.99 -15.70
C THR A 3 2.95 -4.65 -16.17
N ASP A 4 3.18 -4.69 -17.49
CA ASP A 4 4.45 -4.37 -18.15
C ASP A 4 4.56 -2.88 -18.55
N ARG A 5 3.61 -2.04 -18.13
CA ARG A 5 3.56 -0.61 -18.51
C ARG A 5 4.81 0.17 -18.10
N PHE A 6 5.44 -0.19 -16.99
CA PHE A 6 6.57 0.53 -16.42
C PHE A 6 7.77 -0.39 -16.21
N ALA A 7 8.97 0.09 -16.54
CA ALA A 7 10.21 -0.64 -16.31
C ALA A 7 10.64 -0.66 -14.83
N ALA A 8 10.27 0.38 -14.07
CA ALA A 8 10.49 0.48 -12.64
C ALA A 8 9.47 1.45 -12.01
N ILE A 9 9.22 1.34 -10.71
CA ILE A 9 8.33 2.20 -9.95
C ILE A 9 9.06 2.77 -8.72
N VAL A 10 8.83 4.04 -8.41
CA VAL A 10 9.16 4.63 -7.10
C VAL A 10 7.84 4.89 -6.40
N THR A 11 7.63 4.27 -5.24
CA THR A 11 6.44 4.52 -4.41
C THR A 11 6.83 5.33 -3.18
N HIS A 12 6.07 6.39 -2.90
CA HIS A 12 6.31 7.31 -1.80
C HIS A 12 5.02 7.58 -1.04
N ALA A 13 5.06 7.40 0.29
CA ALA A 13 3.91 7.65 1.17
C ALA A 13 2.61 6.97 0.68
N SER A 14 2.72 5.74 0.18
CA SER A 14 1.62 5.05 -0.51
C SER A 14 0.74 4.24 0.43
N LEU A 15 -0.55 4.21 0.14
CA LEU A 15 -1.47 3.23 0.72
C LEU A 15 -1.17 1.85 0.15
N TRP A 16 -1.06 0.85 1.01
CA TRP A 16 -0.76 -0.54 0.66
C TRP A 16 -1.84 -1.51 1.11
N ALA A 17 -2.28 -1.39 2.36
CA ALA A 17 -3.21 -2.28 3.01
C ALA A 17 -4.34 -1.47 3.64
N LEU A 18 -5.42 -1.25 2.88
CA LEU A 18 -6.53 -0.39 3.29
C LEU A 18 -7.23 -0.85 4.59
N ASP A 19 -7.19 -2.15 4.88
CA ASP A 19 -7.66 -2.75 6.13
C ASP A 19 -6.83 -2.32 7.36
N GLN A 20 -5.52 -2.16 7.19
CA GLN A 20 -4.60 -1.65 8.21
C GLN A 20 -4.62 -0.12 8.28
N PHE A 21 -4.61 0.53 7.13
CA PHE A 21 -4.45 1.97 7.00
C PHE A 21 -5.58 2.75 7.70
N GLY A 22 -6.84 2.36 7.50
CA GLY A 22 -7.99 3.17 7.92
C GLY A 22 -8.03 3.48 9.42
N ALA A 23 -7.61 2.52 10.25
CA ALA A 23 -7.59 2.67 11.71
C ALA A 23 -6.30 3.30 12.25
N THR A 24 -5.27 3.49 11.42
CA THR A 24 -3.93 3.91 11.87
C THR A 24 -3.55 5.32 11.39
N THR A 25 -4.21 5.85 10.36
CA THR A 25 -4.06 7.24 9.91
C THR A 25 -4.64 8.24 10.92
N ASP A 26 -4.02 9.41 11.04
CA ASP A 26 -4.56 10.56 11.78
C ASP A 26 -5.89 11.11 11.19
N GLY A 27 -6.27 10.65 9.99
CA GLY A 27 -7.54 10.96 9.33
C GLY A 27 -8.62 9.89 9.48
N GLY A 28 -8.50 8.95 10.42
CA GLY A 28 -9.35 7.75 10.47
C GLY A 28 -10.85 8.02 10.46
N TYR A 29 -11.30 9.10 11.12
CA TYR A 29 -12.70 9.53 11.12
C TYR A 29 -13.26 9.76 9.71
N TRP A 30 -12.50 10.47 8.85
CA TRP A 30 -12.93 10.77 7.50
C TRP A 30 -12.96 9.52 6.63
N TRP A 31 -11.95 8.67 6.75
CA TRP A 31 -11.87 7.42 5.99
C TRP A 31 -12.98 6.45 6.36
N ALA A 32 -13.30 6.30 7.64
CA ALA A 32 -14.41 5.44 8.08
C ALA A 32 -15.77 5.91 7.56
N ARG A 33 -15.92 7.21 7.25
CA ARG A 33 -17.16 7.78 6.72
C ARG A 33 -17.30 7.62 5.21
N GLU A 34 -16.19 7.78 4.48
CA GLU A 34 -16.19 7.84 3.02
C GLU A 34 -15.82 6.51 2.36
N MET A 35 -15.14 5.59 3.06
CA MET A 35 -14.63 4.34 2.49
C MET A 35 -15.39 3.14 3.04
N THR A 36 -16.16 2.45 2.17
CA THR A 36 -16.88 1.23 2.57
C THR A 36 -15.93 0.02 2.64
N PRO A 37 -16.32 -1.06 3.34
CA PRO A 37 -15.56 -2.31 3.33
C PRO A 37 -15.36 -2.88 1.92
N GLU A 38 -16.38 -2.78 1.06
CA GLU A 38 -16.33 -3.26 -0.33
C GLU A 38 -15.36 -2.44 -1.17
N MET A 39 -15.36 -1.10 -1.01
CA MET A 39 -14.39 -0.23 -1.67
C MET A 39 -12.98 -0.54 -1.21
N SER A 40 -12.78 -0.78 0.08
CA SER A 40 -11.47 -1.15 0.64
C SER A 40 -11.00 -2.48 0.08
N ALA A 41 -11.86 -3.50 0.07
CA ALA A 41 -11.53 -4.83 -0.45
C ALA A 41 -11.23 -4.81 -1.95
N ALA A 42 -11.98 -4.06 -2.75
CA ALA A 42 -11.78 -4.00 -4.19
C ALA A 42 -10.50 -3.25 -4.61
N ASN A 43 -10.02 -2.30 -3.78
CA ASN A 43 -8.95 -1.38 -4.16
C ASN A 43 -7.67 -1.54 -3.34
N SER A 44 -7.58 -2.52 -2.44
CA SER A 44 -6.40 -2.69 -1.59
C SER A 44 -5.23 -3.31 -2.36
N PRO A 45 -4.10 -2.59 -2.58
CA PRO A 45 -3.02 -3.07 -3.45
C PRO A 45 -2.37 -4.38 -3.00
N HIS A 46 -2.28 -4.61 -1.68
CA HIS A 46 -1.64 -5.81 -1.13
C HIS A 46 -2.27 -7.14 -1.56
N LEU A 47 -3.54 -7.12 -1.99
CA LEU A 47 -4.24 -8.30 -2.49
C LEU A 47 -3.67 -8.83 -3.81
N PHE A 48 -2.93 -7.99 -4.53
CA PHE A 48 -2.34 -8.32 -5.84
C PHE A 48 -0.82 -8.49 -5.77
N VAL A 49 -0.24 -8.60 -4.57
CA VAL A 49 1.22 -8.62 -4.40
C VAL A 49 1.90 -9.72 -5.22
N SER A 50 1.28 -10.90 -5.32
CA SER A 50 1.82 -12.04 -6.08
C SER A 50 1.89 -11.79 -7.59
N GLU A 51 1.15 -10.81 -8.10
CA GLU A 51 1.15 -10.45 -9.52
C GLU A 51 2.15 -9.33 -9.84
N ILE A 52 2.75 -8.72 -8.82
CA ILE A 52 3.71 -7.63 -9.01
C ILE A 52 5.04 -8.19 -9.53
N VAL A 53 5.42 -7.75 -10.73
CA VAL A 53 6.68 -8.12 -11.42
C VAL A 53 7.53 -6.92 -11.82
N THR A 54 7.06 -5.70 -11.55
CA THR A 54 7.85 -4.48 -11.78
C THR A 54 8.76 -4.20 -10.58
N PRO A 55 10.08 -4.03 -10.76
CA PRO A 55 10.97 -3.59 -9.68
C PRO A 55 10.50 -2.28 -9.04
N MET A 56 10.51 -2.21 -7.70
CA MET A 56 10.04 -1.02 -6.98
C MET A 56 11.02 -0.53 -5.91
N LEU A 57 11.19 0.79 -5.84
CA LEU A 57 11.82 1.49 -4.73
C LEU A 57 10.73 2.01 -3.78
N VAL A 58 10.84 1.71 -2.49
CA VAL A 58 9.92 2.15 -1.43
C VAL A 58 10.56 3.28 -0.65
N ILE A 59 9.88 4.43 -0.57
CA ILE A 59 10.31 5.60 0.21
C ILE A 59 9.18 6.00 1.15
N HIS A 60 9.48 6.20 2.43
CA HIS A 60 8.47 6.61 3.40
C HIS A 60 9.07 7.42 4.54
N GLY A 61 8.31 8.38 5.06
CA GLY A 61 8.70 9.15 6.25
C GLY A 61 8.18 8.49 7.52
N ASP A 62 9.05 8.24 8.49
CA ASP A 62 8.65 7.64 9.79
C ASP A 62 7.64 8.50 10.57
N LYS A 63 7.66 9.82 10.35
CA LYS A 63 6.73 10.79 10.95
C LYS A 63 5.54 11.15 10.06
N ASP A 64 5.26 10.34 9.04
CA ASP A 64 4.05 10.49 8.25
C ASP A 64 2.87 9.88 9.02
N TYR A 65 2.09 10.74 9.67
CA TYR A 65 0.86 10.33 10.37
C TYR A 65 -0.36 10.30 9.44
N ARG A 66 -0.26 10.88 8.23
CA ARG A 66 -1.30 10.83 7.20
C ARG A 66 -1.35 9.44 6.58
N VAL A 67 -0.18 8.87 6.26
CA VAL A 67 0.01 7.49 5.85
C VAL A 67 1.04 6.85 6.78
N PRO A 68 0.61 6.10 7.80
CA PRO A 68 1.51 5.55 8.81
C PRO A 68 2.63 4.69 8.22
N ILE A 69 3.82 4.73 8.83
CA ILE A 69 5.01 3.97 8.41
C ILE A 69 4.75 2.45 8.26
N GLY A 70 3.76 1.92 8.98
CA GLY A 70 3.32 0.53 8.85
C GLY A 70 2.90 0.14 7.42
N GLU A 71 2.40 1.08 6.61
CA GLU A 71 2.07 0.83 5.21
C GLU A 71 3.32 0.47 4.40
N ALA A 72 4.39 1.25 4.51
CA ALA A 72 5.63 0.98 3.81
C ALA A 72 6.37 -0.25 4.35
N LEU A 73 6.36 -0.48 5.65
CA LEU A 73 7.01 -1.67 6.24
C LEU A 73 6.34 -2.96 5.76
N ARG A 74 5.00 -3.00 5.75
CA ARG A 74 4.24 -4.14 5.23
C ARG A 74 4.43 -4.29 3.72
N LEU A 75 4.35 -3.20 2.96
CA LEU A 75 4.61 -3.19 1.52
C LEU A 75 5.97 -3.77 1.18
N TRP A 76 7.03 -3.26 1.81
CA TRP A 76 8.40 -3.73 1.58
C TRP A 76 8.55 -5.23 1.88
N TYR A 77 8.03 -5.67 3.02
CA TYR A 77 8.13 -7.08 3.41
C TYR A 77 7.35 -7.99 2.46
N GLU A 78 6.14 -7.63 2.08
CA GLU A 78 5.31 -8.43 1.18
C GLU A 78 5.87 -8.42 -0.25
N LEU A 79 6.43 -7.31 -0.74
CA LEU A 79 7.18 -7.31 -2.00
C LEU A 79 8.37 -8.28 -1.93
N LEU A 80 9.16 -8.22 -0.86
CA LEU A 80 10.33 -9.08 -0.68
C LEU A 80 9.99 -10.57 -0.59
N SER A 81 8.86 -10.91 0.06
CA SER A 81 8.54 -12.29 0.43
C SER A 81 7.48 -12.96 -0.45
N ARG A 82 6.70 -12.19 -1.23
CA ARG A 82 5.52 -12.69 -1.93
C ARG A 82 5.35 -12.18 -3.36
N SER A 83 6.14 -11.21 -3.81
CA SER A 83 6.01 -10.72 -5.19
C SER A 83 6.46 -11.77 -6.21
N GLY A 84 6.11 -11.53 -7.48
CA GLY A 84 6.53 -12.38 -8.61
C GLY A 84 7.92 -12.04 -9.15
N LEU A 85 8.72 -11.26 -8.40
CA LEU A 85 10.10 -10.88 -8.74
C LEU A 85 11.12 -11.98 -8.40
#